data_AF-A0A8C6WP89-F1
#
_entry.id   AF-A0A8C6WP89-F1
#
_cell.length_a   1.000
_cell.length_b   1.000
_cell.length_c   1.000
_cell.angle_alpha   90.00
_cell.angle_beta   90.00
_cell.angle_gamma   90.00
#
_symmetry.space_group_name_H-M   'P 1'
#
loop_
_entity.id
_entity.type
_entity.pdbx_description
1 polymer ?
#
loop_
_entity_poly.entity_id
_entity_poly.type
_entity_poly.pdbx_seq_one_letter_code
_entity_poly.pdbx_strand_id
1 'polypeptide(L)'
;MNTEKDFSPLTPNIVRALNDKLYEKRKVAALEIEKLVREFVAQNNSTQIRHVIQILASEFALSQHPHSRKGGLIGLAACSIALGKDSGLYLKELIEPVLTCFNDSDSRLRYYACEALYNIVKVARGAVLPHFNLLFDGLSKLAADPDPNVKSGSELLDRLLKDIVTESLFLIKPNYNIHLTLKLKM
;
A
#
# COMPACT_ATOMS: atom_id res chain seq x y z
N MET A 1 15.50 14.79 -25.74
CA MET A 1 15.12 15.75 -24.68
C MET A 1 14.89 14.94 -23.42
N ASN A 2 15.77 15.05 -22.42
CA ASN A 2 15.44 14.56 -21.09
C ASN A 2 14.40 15.53 -20.53
N THR A 3 13.13 15.14 -20.57
CA THR A 3 12.12 15.79 -19.73
C THR A 3 12.55 15.51 -18.30
N GLU A 4 13.12 16.50 -17.61
CA GLU A 4 13.26 16.44 -16.15
C GLU A 4 11.84 16.21 -15.62
N LYS A 5 11.57 14.99 -15.14
CA LYS A 5 10.27 14.67 -14.57
C LYS A 5 10.10 15.54 -13.34
N ASP A 6 9.10 16.39 -13.35
CA ASP A 6 8.73 17.16 -12.16
C ASP A 6 8.15 16.19 -11.14
N PHE A 7 8.83 16.08 -10.00
CA PHE A 7 8.41 15.25 -8.87
C PHE A 7 7.76 16.08 -7.76
N SER A 8 7.52 17.38 -7.99
CA SER A 8 6.78 18.23 -7.06
C SER A 8 5.44 17.56 -6.69
N PRO A 9 5.04 17.54 -5.40
CA PRO A 9 5.63 18.26 -4.27
C PRO A 9 6.76 17.49 -3.54
N LEU A 10 7.21 16.35 -4.05
CA LEU A 10 8.34 15.63 -3.45
C LEU A 10 9.64 16.42 -3.70
N THR A 11 10.37 16.67 -2.63
CA THR A 11 11.66 17.35 -2.73
C THR A 11 12.70 16.45 -3.43
N PRO A 12 13.73 17.03 -4.07
CA PRO A 12 14.81 16.25 -4.66
C PRO A 12 15.50 15.30 -3.68
N ASN A 13 15.53 15.65 -2.38
CA ASN A 13 16.07 14.80 -1.32
C ASN A 13 15.23 13.55 -1.10
N ILE A 14 13.91 13.68 -1.04
CA ILE A 14 12.98 12.56 -0.94
C ILE A 14 13.16 11.65 -2.16
N VAL A 15 13.13 12.22 -3.37
CA VAL A 15 13.29 11.47 -4.64
C VAL A 15 14.60 10.68 -4.64
N ARG A 16 15.72 11.31 -4.27
CA ARG A 16 17.02 10.64 -4.19
C ARG A 16 17.03 9.52 -3.15
N ALA A 17 16.47 9.76 -1.97
CA ALA A 17 16.48 8.81 -0.87
C ALA A 17 15.56 7.60 -1.12
N LEU A 18 14.42 7.78 -1.79
CA LEU A 18 13.56 6.68 -2.25
C LEU A 18 14.25 5.75 -3.25
N ASN A 19 15.14 6.30 -4.09
CA ASN A 19 15.92 5.55 -5.07
C ASN A 19 17.17 4.88 -4.48
N ASP A 20 17.51 5.14 -3.21
CA ASP A 20 18.75 4.62 -2.63
C ASP A 20 18.68 3.10 -2.44
N LYS A 21 19.82 2.44 -2.58
CA LYS A 21 19.95 0.99 -2.36
C LYS A 21 19.72 0.60 -0.90
N LEU A 22 20.06 1.47 0.05
CA LEU A 22 19.95 1.24 1.49
C LEU A 22 18.52 1.45 1.98
N TYR A 23 18.01 0.48 2.73
CA TYR A 23 16.68 0.56 3.33
C TYR A 23 16.52 1.75 4.29
N GLU A 24 17.52 2.01 5.15
CA GLU A 24 17.46 3.11 6.11
C GLU A 24 17.26 4.49 5.45
N LYS A 25 17.84 4.71 4.28
CA LYS A 25 17.65 5.97 3.54
C LYS A 25 16.24 6.07 2.95
N ARG A 26 15.70 4.97 2.42
CA ARG A 26 14.30 4.92 1.97
C ARG A 26 13.33 5.17 3.12
N LYS A 27 13.64 4.68 4.32
CA LYS A 27 12.86 4.93 5.53
C LYS A 27 12.87 6.40 5.95
N VAL A 28 14.01 7.09 5.85
CA VAL A 28 14.07 8.55 6.08
C VAL A 28 13.14 9.29 5.11
N ALA A 29 13.18 8.94 3.82
CA ALA A 29 12.28 9.53 2.82
C ALA A 29 10.79 9.27 3.14
N ALA A 30 10.46 8.07 3.60
CA ALA A 30 9.10 7.72 4.01
C ALA A 30 8.60 8.57 5.18
N LEU A 31 9.45 8.88 6.17
CA LEU A 31 9.10 9.77 7.28
C LEU A 31 8.86 11.21 6.81
N GLU A 32 9.67 11.69 5.85
CA GLU A 32 9.46 13.01 5.24
C GLU A 32 8.16 13.09 4.44
N ILE A 33 7.83 12.04 3.68
CA ILE A 33 6.55 11.91 2.97
C ILE A 33 5.38 11.91 3.96
N GLU A 34 5.50 11.17 5.07
CA GLU A 34 4.46 11.13 6.09
C GLU A 34 4.18 12.53 6.62
N LYS A 35 5.23 13.29 6.97
CA LYS A 35 5.11 14.68 7.43
C LYS A 35 4.45 15.57 6.37
N LEU A 36 4.90 15.49 5.12
CA LEU A 36 4.36 16.26 4.00
C LEU A 36 2.86 15.99 3.79
N VAL A 37 2.45 14.73 3.80
CA VAL A 37 1.04 14.35 3.61
C VAL A 37 0.18 14.81 4.79
N ARG A 38 0.69 14.74 6.04
CA ARG A 38 -0.02 15.28 7.21
C ARG A 38 -0.24 16.80 7.09
N GLU A 39 0.73 17.54 6.55
CA GLU A 39 0.58 18.98 6.28
C GLU A 39 -0.52 19.25 5.24
N PHE A 40 -0.56 18.48 4.15
CA PHE A 40 -1.64 18.60 3.16
C PHE A 40 -3.01 18.22 3.69
N VAL A 41 -3.10 17.21 4.57
CA VAL A 41 -4.34 16.85 5.27
C VAL A 41 -4.80 18.03 6.15
N ALA A 42 -3.90 18.63 6.94
CA ALA A 42 -4.22 19.79 7.78
C ALA A 42 -4.69 21.01 6.97
N GLN A 43 -4.24 21.13 5.72
CA GLN A 43 -4.64 22.18 4.77
C GLN A 43 -5.87 21.80 3.91
N ASN A 44 -6.44 20.61 4.09
CA ASN A 44 -7.48 20.04 3.23
C ASN A 44 -7.10 20.00 1.73
N ASN A 45 -5.81 19.86 1.43
CA ASN A 45 -5.29 19.91 0.07
C ASN A 45 -5.28 18.51 -0.57
N SER A 46 -6.49 18.01 -0.88
CA SER A 46 -6.68 16.69 -1.49
C SER A 46 -6.00 16.54 -2.86
N THR A 47 -5.86 17.63 -3.62
CA THR A 47 -5.17 17.64 -4.91
C THR A 47 -3.70 17.27 -4.76
N GLN A 48 -3.00 17.87 -3.79
CA GLN A 48 -1.58 17.56 -3.55
C GLN A 48 -1.39 16.15 -2.98
N ILE A 49 -2.31 15.68 -2.13
CA ILE A 49 -2.31 14.28 -1.65
C ILE A 49 -2.39 13.30 -2.81
N ARG A 50 -3.37 13.49 -3.72
CA ARG A 50 -3.50 12.65 -4.92
C ARG A 50 -2.25 12.70 -5.79
N HIS A 51 -1.65 13.87 -5.94
CA HIS A 51 -0.44 14.03 -6.74
C HIS A 51 0.75 13.27 -6.14
N VAL A 52 0.96 13.34 -4.83
CA VAL A 52 1.99 12.54 -4.12
C VAL A 52 1.76 11.05 -4.34
N ILE A 53 0.54 10.56 -4.14
CA ILE A 53 0.20 9.13 -4.33
C ILE A 53 0.46 8.72 -5.77
N GLN A 54 0.06 9.54 -6.74
CA GLN A 54 0.25 9.26 -8.17
C GLN A 54 1.73 9.16 -8.52
N ILE A 55 2.58 10.08 -8.04
CA ILE A 55 4.03 10.04 -8.27
C ILE A 55 4.63 8.76 -7.67
N LEU A 56 4.31 8.44 -6.42
CA LEU A 56 4.82 7.24 -5.76
C LEU A 56 4.35 5.95 -6.45
N ALA A 57 3.15 5.95 -7.02
CA ALA A 57 2.62 4.84 -7.78
C ALA A 57 3.33 4.70 -9.15
N SER A 58 3.23 5.71 -10.02
CA SER A 58 3.65 5.61 -11.42
C SER A 58 5.16 5.68 -11.60
N GLU A 59 5.85 6.53 -10.84
CA GLU A 59 7.28 6.80 -11.04
C GLU A 59 8.18 5.90 -10.19
N PHE A 60 7.65 5.36 -9.10
CA PHE A 60 8.40 4.55 -8.15
C PHE A 60 7.90 3.10 -8.09
N ALA A 61 6.70 2.85 -7.57
CA ALA A 61 6.20 1.48 -7.34
C ALA A 61 6.12 0.64 -8.63
N LEU A 62 5.72 1.28 -9.74
CA LEU A 62 5.63 0.68 -11.07
C LEU A 62 6.86 0.94 -11.95
N SER A 63 7.96 1.43 -11.36
CA SER A 63 9.21 1.71 -12.07
C SER A 63 9.87 0.43 -12.60
N GLN A 64 10.66 0.58 -13.66
CA GLN A 64 11.56 -0.48 -14.15
C GLN A 64 12.76 -0.70 -13.21
N HIS A 65 13.05 0.25 -12.31
CA HIS A 65 14.20 0.20 -11.42
C HIS A 65 13.85 -0.44 -10.07
N PRO A 66 14.53 -1.54 -9.66
CA PRO A 66 14.18 -2.28 -8.44
C PRO A 66 14.25 -1.46 -7.14
N HIS A 67 15.18 -0.50 -7.04
CA HIS A 67 15.28 0.36 -5.86
C HIS A 67 14.15 1.37 -5.79
N SER A 68 13.77 1.95 -6.94
CA SER A 68 12.61 2.84 -7.06
C SER A 68 11.33 2.12 -6.66
N ARG A 69 11.12 0.87 -7.09
CA ARG A 69 9.96 0.07 -6.66
C ARG A 69 9.88 -0.09 -5.15
N LYS A 70 11.01 -0.42 -4.50
CA LYS A 70 11.10 -0.51 -3.03
C LYS A 70 10.79 0.83 -2.36
N GLY A 71 11.26 1.94 -2.94
CA GLY A 71 10.92 3.30 -2.50
C GLY A 71 9.43 3.62 -2.64
N GLY A 72 8.82 3.28 -3.77
CA GLY A 72 7.40 3.51 -4.02
C GLY A 72 6.52 2.77 -3.01
N LEU A 73 6.81 1.49 -2.75
CA LEU A 73 6.06 0.68 -1.79
C LEU A 73 6.09 1.27 -0.37
N ILE A 74 7.27 1.65 0.14
CA ILE A 74 7.37 2.27 1.47
C ILE A 74 6.74 3.67 1.51
N GLY A 75 6.83 4.43 0.42
CA GLY A 75 6.20 5.75 0.28
C GLY A 75 4.67 5.67 0.30
N LEU A 76 4.07 4.74 -0.45
CA LEU A 76 2.61 4.52 -0.46
C LEU A 76 2.09 4.09 0.93
N ALA A 77 2.83 3.23 1.63
CA ALA A 77 2.50 2.87 3.00
C ALA A 77 2.58 4.10 3.95
N ALA A 78 3.59 4.95 3.79
CA ALA A 78 3.72 6.19 4.57
C ALA A 78 2.57 7.18 4.29
N CYS A 79 2.14 7.33 3.03
CA CYS A 79 0.95 8.10 2.69
C CYS A 79 -0.28 7.58 3.43
N SER A 80 -0.51 6.27 3.43
CA SER A 80 -1.65 5.68 4.14
C SER A 80 -1.58 5.96 5.64
N ILE A 81 -0.40 5.86 6.26
CA ILE A 81 -0.19 6.15 7.69
C ILE A 81 -0.49 7.62 8.01
N ALA A 82 -0.01 8.54 7.17
CA ALA A 82 -0.26 9.97 7.30
C ALA A 82 -1.76 10.31 7.21
N LEU A 83 -2.46 9.67 6.28
CA LEU A 83 -3.90 9.85 6.04
C LEU A 83 -4.76 9.28 7.18
N GLY A 84 -4.31 8.23 7.86
CA GLY A 84 -5.10 7.62 8.93
C GLY A 84 -6.46 7.14 8.43
N LYS A 85 -7.55 7.59 9.06
CA LYS A 85 -8.92 7.23 8.67
C LYS A 85 -9.30 7.72 7.26
N ASP A 86 -8.70 8.81 6.81
CA ASP A 86 -8.97 9.39 5.49
C ASP A 86 -8.31 8.60 4.35
N SER A 87 -7.49 7.59 4.67
CA SER A 87 -6.92 6.67 3.68
C SER A 87 -7.99 5.97 2.84
N GLY A 88 -9.20 5.77 3.41
CA GLY A 88 -10.38 5.25 2.72
C GLY A 88 -10.70 5.96 1.40
N LEU A 89 -10.42 7.26 1.30
CA LEU A 89 -10.71 8.09 0.12
C LEU A 89 -9.75 7.84 -1.05
N TYR A 90 -8.62 7.16 -0.80
CA TYR A 90 -7.51 6.99 -1.76
C TYR A 90 -7.11 5.52 -1.92
N LEU A 91 -7.93 4.58 -1.43
CA LEU A 91 -7.56 3.17 -1.36
C LEU A 91 -7.31 2.55 -2.73
N LYS A 92 -8.06 2.95 -3.75
CA LYS A 92 -7.86 2.43 -5.10
C LYS A 92 -6.45 2.78 -5.59
N GLU A 93 -6.07 4.05 -5.48
CA GLU A 93 -4.78 4.59 -5.91
C GLU A 93 -3.61 4.05 -5.06
N LEU A 94 -3.85 3.72 -3.79
CA LEU A 94 -2.84 3.12 -2.91
C LEU A 94 -2.65 1.62 -3.14
N ILE A 95 -3.72 0.86 -3.36
CA ILE A 95 -3.71 -0.62 -3.40
C ILE A 95 -3.27 -1.15 -4.76
N GLU A 96 -3.81 -0.62 -5.86
CA GLU A 96 -3.55 -1.14 -7.22
C GLU A 96 -2.05 -1.24 -7.59
N PRO A 97 -1.20 -0.19 -7.36
CA PRO A 97 0.22 -0.31 -7.66
C PRO A 97 0.92 -1.37 -6.79
N VAL A 98 0.52 -1.52 -5.53
CA VAL A 98 1.09 -2.52 -4.61
C VAL A 98 0.75 -3.94 -5.06
N LEU A 99 -0.50 -4.19 -5.46
CA LEU A 99 -0.92 -5.49 -5.98
C LEU A 99 -0.22 -5.86 -7.29
N THR A 100 0.11 -4.88 -8.11
CA THR A 100 0.90 -5.12 -9.33
C THR A 100 2.27 -5.71 -8.98
N CYS A 101 2.90 -5.22 -7.91
CA CYS A 101 4.18 -5.73 -7.42
C CYS A 101 4.13 -7.17 -6.87
N PHE A 102 2.94 -7.77 -6.68
CA PHE A 102 2.83 -9.19 -6.29
C PHE A 102 3.25 -10.14 -7.42
N ASN A 103 3.35 -9.64 -8.66
CA ASN A 103 3.80 -10.43 -9.80
C ASN A 103 5.28 -10.18 -10.14
N ASP A 104 6.02 -9.49 -9.26
CA ASP A 104 7.42 -9.18 -9.53
C ASP A 104 8.30 -10.43 -9.51
N SER A 105 9.32 -10.47 -10.36
CA SER A 105 10.28 -11.57 -10.39
C SER A 105 11.13 -11.67 -9.11
N ASP A 106 11.43 -10.56 -8.43
CA ASP A 106 12.19 -10.53 -7.17
C ASP A 106 11.26 -10.85 -5.99
N SER A 107 11.43 -12.01 -5.35
CA SER A 107 10.62 -12.42 -4.20
C SER A 107 10.70 -11.42 -3.04
N ARG A 108 11.82 -10.72 -2.88
CA ARG A 108 11.94 -9.68 -1.86
C ARG A 108 11.03 -8.49 -2.16
N LEU A 109 10.84 -8.14 -3.43
CA LEU A 109 9.90 -7.08 -3.78
C LEU A 109 8.46 -7.50 -3.52
N ARG A 110 8.10 -8.75 -3.86
CA ARG A 110 6.78 -9.30 -3.53
C ARG A 110 6.52 -9.28 -2.03
N TYR A 111 7.52 -9.66 -1.22
CA TYR A 111 7.47 -9.56 0.24
C TYR A 111 7.25 -8.11 0.70
N TYR A 112 8.02 -7.14 0.19
CA TYR A 112 7.85 -5.73 0.55
C TYR A 112 6.50 -5.17 0.11
N ALA A 113 5.95 -5.64 -1.01
CA ALA A 113 4.61 -5.26 -1.44
C ALA A 113 3.57 -5.82 -0.46
N CYS A 114 3.72 -7.06 -0.01
CA CYS A 114 2.86 -7.64 1.03
C CYS A 114 2.92 -6.81 2.33
N GLU A 115 4.11 -6.40 2.76
CA GLU A 115 4.30 -5.57 3.95
C GLU A 115 3.68 -4.17 3.79
N ALA A 116 3.83 -3.55 2.62
CA ALA A 116 3.20 -2.27 2.30
C ALA A 116 1.66 -2.38 2.32
N LEU A 117 1.10 -3.43 1.71
CA LEU A 117 -0.34 -3.67 1.70
C LEU A 117 -0.88 -3.92 3.12
N TYR A 118 -0.17 -4.72 3.92
CA TYR A 118 -0.50 -4.94 5.33
C TYR A 118 -0.62 -3.60 6.08
N ASN A 119 0.34 -2.70 5.90
CA ASN A 119 0.30 -1.39 6.55
C ASN A 119 -0.86 -0.51 6.07
N ILE A 120 -1.16 -0.51 4.77
CA ILE A 120 -2.31 0.22 4.20
C ILE A 120 -3.62 -0.34 4.79
N VAL A 121 -3.81 -1.65 4.75
CA VAL A 121 -5.01 -2.33 5.28
C VAL A 121 -5.15 -2.12 6.78
N LYS A 122 -4.04 -2.18 7.52
CA LYS A 122 -4.02 -1.95 8.97
C LYS A 122 -4.54 -0.57 9.34
N VAL A 123 -4.21 0.46 8.55
CA VAL A 123 -4.65 1.83 8.79
C VAL A 123 -6.10 2.04 8.34
N ALA A 124 -6.46 1.53 7.16
CA ALA A 124 -7.79 1.75 6.58
C ALA A 124 -8.90 0.92 7.24
N ARG A 125 -8.57 -0.21 7.88
CA ARG A 125 -9.52 -1.08 8.61
C ARG A 125 -10.76 -1.39 7.75
N GLY A 126 -11.97 -1.19 8.27
CA GLY A 126 -13.22 -1.49 7.57
C GLY A 126 -13.40 -0.76 6.23
N ALA A 127 -12.68 0.34 5.98
CA ALA A 127 -12.75 1.05 4.70
C ALA A 127 -12.24 0.20 3.53
N VAL A 128 -11.49 -0.88 3.78
CA VAL A 128 -10.99 -1.79 2.73
C VAL A 128 -12.02 -2.81 2.26
N LEU A 129 -13.15 -2.97 2.95
CA LEU A 129 -14.15 -3.99 2.62
C LEU A 129 -14.77 -3.86 1.22
N PRO A 130 -15.05 -2.66 0.69
CA PRO A 130 -15.46 -2.50 -0.72
C PRO A 130 -14.42 -3.04 -1.71
N HIS A 131 -13.15 -3.11 -1.32
CA HIS A 131 -12.04 -3.64 -2.11
C HIS A 131 -11.72 -5.11 -1.79
N PHE A 132 -12.52 -5.80 -0.96
CA PHE A 132 -12.20 -7.13 -0.45
C PHE A 132 -11.91 -8.16 -1.56
N ASN A 133 -12.69 -8.17 -2.63
CA ASN A 133 -12.47 -9.13 -3.73
C ASN A 133 -11.09 -8.96 -4.38
N LEU A 134 -10.66 -7.71 -4.55
CA LEU A 134 -9.36 -7.37 -5.12
C LEU A 134 -8.22 -7.76 -4.16
N LEU A 135 -8.39 -7.49 -2.87
CA LEU A 135 -7.44 -7.86 -1.83
C LEU A 135 -7.31 -9.37 -1.67
N PHE A 136 -8.44 -10.09 -1.73
CA PHE A 136 -8.48 -11.54 -1.65
C PHE A 136 -7.76 -12.20 -2.83
N ASP A 137 -7.98 -11.74 -4.06
CA ASP A 137 -7.24 -12.23 -5.23
C ASP A 137 -5.73 -12.01 -5.09
N GLY A 138 -5.32 -10.83 -4.62
CA GLY A 138 -3.91 -10.55 -4.31
C GLY A 138 -3.35 -11.49 -3.24
N LEU A 139 -4.10 -11.69 -2.15
CA LEU A 139 -3.70 -12.56 -1.06
C LEU A 139 -3.58 -14.03 -1.49
N SER A 140 -4.53 -14.55 -2.28
CA SER A 140 -4.47 -15.93 -2.79
C SER A 140 -3.22 -16.18 -3.62
N LYS A 141 -2.75 -15.18 -4.39
CA LYS A 141 -1.49 -15.27 -5.13
C LYS A 141 -0.28 -15.38 -4.20
N LEU A 142 -0.23 -14.56 -3.15
CA LEU A 142 0.87 -14.59 -2.17
C LEU A 142 0.87 -15.87 -1.33
N ALA A 143 -0.29 -16.41 -0.98
CA ALA A 143 -0.42 -17.67 -0.25
C ALA A 143 0.12 -18.86 -1.06
N ALA A 144 0.03 -18.78 -2.39
CA ALA A 144 0.58 -19.76 -3.31
C ALA A 144 2.02 -19.45 -3.79
N ASP A 145 2.68 -18.44 -3.20
CA ASP A 145 4.00 -18.01 -3.67
C ASP A 145 5.07 -19.11 -3.47
N PRO A 146 5.99 -19.30 -4.43
CA PRO A 146 7.07 -20.28 -4.28
C PRO A 146 8.03 -19.92 -3.13
N ASP A 147 8.21 -18.63 -2.81
CA ASP A 147 9.11 -18.18 -1.75
C ASP A 147 8.45 -18.33 -0.36
N PRO A 148 9.06 -19.07 0.58
CA PRO A 148 8.51 -19.25 1.92
C PRO A 148 8.33 -17.95 2.71
N ASN A 149 9.20 -16.96 2.53
CA ASN A 149 9.09 -15.70 3.28
C ASN A 149 7.88 -14.89 2.80
N VAL A 150 7.59 -14.92 1.49
CA VAL A 150 6.40 -14.27 0.94
C VAL A 150 5.13 -14.93 1.49
N LYS A 151 5.08 -16.27 1.54
CA LYS A 151 3.97 -17.01 2.16
C LYS A 151 3.76 -16.63 3.63
N SER A 152 4.80 -16.63 4.43
CA SER A 152 4.71 -16.20 5.84
C SER A 152 4.22 -14.75 5.98
N GLY A 153 4.63 -13.85 5.08
CA GLY A 153 4.11 -12.49 5.02
C GLY A 153 2.61 -12.44 4.71
N SER A 154 2.15 -13.29 3.78
CA SER A 154 0.74 -13.39 3.40
C SER A 154 -0.16 -13.82 4.56
N GLU A 155 0.31 -14.69 5.46
CA GLU A 155 -0.46 -15.15 6.63
C GLU A 155 -0.76 -14.02 7.62
N LEU A 156 0.12 -13.02 7.72
CA LEU A 156 -0.12 -11.83 8.53
C LEU A 156 -1.22 -10.95 7.92
N LEU A 157 -1.18 -10.76 6.60
CA LEU A 157 -2.20 -10.02 5.86
C LEU A 157 -3.55 -10.73 5.87
N ASP A 158 -3.55 -12.06 5.71
CA ASP A 158 -4.73 -12.90 5.80
C ASP A 158 -5.42 -12.70 7.15
N ARG A 159 -4.70 -12.95 8.26
CA ARG A 159 -5.23 -12.78 9.62
C ARG A 159 -5.83 -11.39 9.84
N LEU A 160 -5.12 -10.34 9.42
CA LEU A 160 -5.61 -8.96 9.53
C LEU A 160 -6.92 -8.75 8.75
N LEU A 161 -7.02 -9.27 7.53
CA LEU A 161 -8.25 -9.18 6.75
C LEU A 161 -9.40 -9.98 7.39
N LYS A 162 -9.11 -11.17 7.92
CA LYS A 162 -10.10 -11.98 8.67
C LYS A 162 -10.62 -11.22 9.89
N ASP A 163 -9.73 -10.57 10.63
CA ASP A 163 -10.07 -9.77 11.81
C ASP A 163 -10.97 -8.58 11.42
N ILE A 164 -10.61 -7.82 10.39
CA ILE A 164 -11.41 -6.68 9.91
C ILE A 164 -12.81 -7.12 9.46
N VAL A 165 -12.92 -8.22 8.72
CA VAL A 165 -14.21 -8.75 8.27
C VAL A 165 -15.03 -9.19 9.49
N THR A 166 -14.42 -9.91 10.43
CA THR A 166 -15.08 -10.41 11.62
C THR A 166 -15.62 -9.26 12.48
N GLU A 167 -14.81 -8.24 12.76
CA GLU A 167 -15.23 -7.03 13.48
C GLU A 167 -16.43 -6.35 12.82
N SER A 168 -16.44 -6.31 11.48
CA SER A 168 -17.51 -5.67 10.71
C SER A 168 -18.82 -6.48 10.73
N LEU A 169 -18.74 -7.81 10.78
CA LEU A 169 -19.91 -8.68 10.99
C LEU A 169 -20.52 -8.49 12.38
N PHE A 170 -19.70 -8.28 13.42
CA PHE A 170 -20.22 -8.02 14.77
C PHE A 170 -20.95 -6.68 14.88
N LEU A 171 -20.60 -5.71 14.04
CA LEU A 171 -21.26 -4.41 13.98
C LEU A 171 -22.55 -4.41 13.14
N ILE A 172 -22.79 -5.44 12.31
CA ILE A 172 -23.92 -5.51 11.36
C ILE A 172 -24.67 -6.85 11.49
N LYS A 173 -25.76 -6.88 12.27
CA LYS A 173 -26.82 -7.91 12.11
C LYS A 173 -27.70 -7.58 10.88
N PRO A 174 -28.48 -8.52 10.32
CA PRO A 174 -28.16 -9.80 9.70
C PRO A 174 -28.40 -9.75 8.17
N ASN A 175 -28.07 -8.65 7.49
CA ASN A 175 -28.40 -8.46 6.06
C ASN A 175 -27.21 -8.15 5.13
N TYR A 176 -25.97 -8.36 5.57
CA TYR A 176 -24.81 -8.24 4.69
C TYR A 176 -24.01 -9.55 4.55
N ASN A 177 -24.21 -10.15 3.37
CA ASN A 177 -23.27 -10.92 2.57
C ASN A 177 -22.60 -12.16 3.21
N ILE A 178 -23.41 -13.21 3.36
CA ILE A 178 -23.02 -14.64 3.48
C ILE A 178 -21.85 -15.07 2.56
N HIS A 179 -21.62 -14.37 1.45
CA HIS A 179 -20.53 -14.65 0.52
C HIS A 179 -19.13 -14.27 1.06
N LEU A 180 -19.02 -13.25 1.92
CA LEU A 180 -17.73 -12.83 2.51
C LEU A 180 -17.25 -13.85 3.55
N THR A 181 -18.16 -14.40 4.34
CA THR A 181 -17.87 -15.42 5.36
C THR A 181 -17.44 -16.75 4.74
N LEU A 182 -17.97 -17.11 3.56
CA LEU A 182 -17.60 -18.33 2.85
C LEU A 182 -16.20 -18.25 2.24
N LYS A 183 -15.79 -17.10 1.70
CA LYS A 183 -14.43 -16.91 1.15
C LYS A 183 -13.33 -16.96 2.21
N LEU A 184 -13.63 -16.66 3.47
CA LEU A 184 -12.66 -16.67 4.57
C LEU A 184 -12.49 -18.04 5.25
N LYS A 185 -13.38 -19.00 4.97
CA LYS A 185 -13.31 -20.37 5.49
C LYS A 185 -12.57 -21.35 4.55
N MET A 186 -12.24 -20.91 3.34
CA MET A 186 -11.35 -21.61 2.40
C MET A 186 -9.93 -21.08 2.54
#